data_AF-D5SWF1-F1
#
_entry.id   AF-D5SWF1-F1
#
_cell.length_a   1.000
_cell.length_b   1.000
_cell.length_c   1.000
_cell.angle_alpha   90.00
_cell.angle_beta   90.00
_cell.angle_gamma   90.00
#
_symmetry.space_group_name_H-M   'P 1'
#
loop_
_entity.id
_entity.type
_entity.pdbx_description
1 polymer ?
#
loop_
_entity_poly.entity_id
_entity_poly.type
_entity_poly.pdbx_seq_one_letter_code
_entity_poly.pdbx_strand_id
1 'polypeptide(L)'
;MSHRDSSSKEEEVMISCETWKQIVESVNLAGTQLSITSRRKLGSIFRHYFALYDLEGAYENLNNKSVSQIFQEYENTIPGKPLASGQVDGVSYDLYEQGDDVENH
;
A
#
# COMPACT_ATOMS: atom_id res chain seq x y z
N MET A 1 -13.91 31.29 -3.98
CA MET A 1 -12.49 31.09 -3.65
C MET A 1 -12.16 29.63 -3.90
N SER A 2 -11.29 29.38 -4.88
CA SER A 2 -10.90 28.04 -5.34
C SER A 2 -10.13 27.30 -4.25
N HIS A 3 -10.67 26.18 -3.79
CA HIS A 3 -9.91 25.12 -3.13
C HIS A 3 -9.77 23.96 -4.13
N ARG A 4 -8.87 24.12 -5.11
CA ARG A 4 -8.38 23.03 -5.95
C ARG A 4 -6.88 23.21 -6.12
N ASP A 5 -6.16 22.09 -6.16
CA ASP A 5 -4.75 21.95 -6.54
C ASP A 5 -3.67 22.03 -5.46
N SER A 6 -3.90 21.40 -4.29
CA SER A 6 -2.78 20.89 -3.46
C SER A 6 -2.61 19.38 -3.53
N SER A 7 -3.53 18.64 -4.19
CA SER A 7 -3.56 17.18 -4.14
C SER A 7 -2.54 16.48 -5.05
N SER A 8 -1.94 17.17 -6.03
CA SER A 8 -1.26 16.50 -7.15
C SER A 8 0.24 16.29 -6.96
N LYS A 9 0.90 17.07 -6.07
CA LYS A 9 2.37 17.02 -5.91
C LYS A 9 2.87 15.98 -4.92
N GLU A 10 2.06 15.64 -3.92
CA GLU A 10 2.47 14.71 -2.87
C GLU A 10 2.45 13.25 -3.35
N GLU A 11 1.69 12.93 -4.39
CA GLU A 11 1.55 11.56 -4.89
C GLU A 11 2.66 11.14 -5.88
N GLU A 12 3.55 12.07 -6.26
CA GLU A 12 4.75 11.79 -7.07
C GLU A 12 5.98 11.38 -6.23
N VAL A 13 5.84 11.32 -4.90
CA VAL A 13 6.93 10.89 -4.01
C VAL A 13 7.34 9.46 -4.37
N MET A 14 8.62 9.28 -4.70
CA MET A 14 9.20 8.00 -5.09
C MET A 14 9.69 7.22 -3.87
N ILE A 15 9.39 5.92 -3.84
CA ILE A 15 10.06 4.97 -2.93
C ILE A 15 11.15 4.29 -3.74
N SER A 16 12.41 4.53 -3.36
CA SER A 16 13.55 3.87 -3.98
C SER A 16 14.60 3.54 -2.92
N CYS A 17 15.15 2.33 -3.00
CA CYS A 17 16.31 1.88 -2.26
C CYS A 17 17.08 0.79 -3.02
N GLU A 18 18.34 0.61 -2.65
CA GLU A 18 19.22 -0.36 -3.31
C GLU A 18 18.90 -1.79 -2.89
N THR A 19 18.44 -1.98 -1.65
CA THR A 19 18.17 -3.31 -1.09
C THR A 19 16.86 -3.37 -0.32
N TRP A 20 16.27 -4.56 -0.21
CA TRP A 20 15.06 -4.78 0.59
C TRP A 20 15.25 -4.43 2.07
N LYS A 21 16.48 -4.46 2.60
CA LYS A 21 16.77 -4.09 3.99
C LYS A 21 16.51 -2.62 4.30
N GLN A 22 16.54 -1.77 3.27
CA GLN A 22 16.32 -0.33 3.37
C GLN A 22 14.85 0.08 3.13
N ILE A 23 13.98 -0.86 2.74
CA ILE A 23 12.62 -0.51 2.31
C ILE A 23 11.80 0.18 3.40
N VAL A 24 11.98 -0.25 4.65
CA VAL A 24 11.29 0.35 5.81
C VAL A 24 11.69 1.83 5.97
N GLU A 25 12.99 2.12 5.84
CA GLU A 25 13.51 3.48 5.92
C GLU A 25 12.99 4.33 4.75
N SER A 26 13.06 3.82 3.53
CA SER A 26 12.56 4.53 2.34
C SER A 26 11.05 4.82 2.41
N VAL A 27 10.24 3.88 2.90
CA VAL A 27 8.79 4.08 3.11
C VAL A 27 8.54 5.14 4.18
N ASN A 28 9.29 5.13 5.27
CA ASN A 28 9.18 6.14 6.33
C ASN A 28 9.56 7.54 5.82
N LEU A 29 10.66 7.65 5.06
CA LEU A 29 11.11 8.89 4.44
C LEU A 29 10.08 9.43 3.45
N ALA A 30 9.55 8.58 2.57
CA ALA A 30 8.46 8.94 1.68
C ALA A 30 7.24 9.44 2.48
N GLY A 31 6.88 8.73 3.54
CA GLY A 31 5.80 9.10 4.45
C GLY A 31 5.91 10.53 5.00
N THR A 32 7.12 11.02 5.31
CA THR A 32 7.32 12.39 5.84
C THR A 32 6.85 13.50 4.88
N GLN A 33 6.85 13.22 3.57
CA GLN A 33 6.48 14.16 2.51
C GLN A 33 5.00 14.09 2.11
N LEU A 34 4.27 13.12 2.65
CA LEU A 34 2.85 12.91 2.38
C LEU A 34 1.97 13.58 3.42
N SER A 35 0.77 14.00 3.00
CA SER A 35 -0.35 14.27 3.91
C SER A 35 -0.62 13.08 4.84
N ILE A 36 -1.26 13.37 5.98
CA ILE A 36 -1.60 12.35 7.00
C ILE A 36 -2.44 11.22 6.38
N THR A 37 -3.35 11.55 5.47
CA THR A 37 -4.21 10.56 4.80
C THR A 37 -3.40 9.63 3.91
N SER A 38 -2.56 10.18 3.01
CA SER A 38 -1.73 9.38 2.11
C SER A 38 -0.67 8.58 2.87
N ARG A 39 -0.09 9.14 3.94
CA ARG A 39 0.81 8.41 4.84
C ARG A 39 0.14 7.19 5.48
N ARG A 40 -1.09 7.34 5.98
CA ARG A 40 -1.86 6.23 6.56
C ARG A 40 -2.15 5.15 5.53
N LYS A 41 -2.56 5.55 4.31
CA LYS A 41 -2.82 4.62 3.20
C LYS A 41 -1.55 3.86 2.81
N LEU A 42 -0.44 4.55 2.58
CA LEU A 42 0.85 3.94 2.28
C LEU A 42 1.29 2.96 3.38
N GLY A 43 1.15 3.35 4.66
CA GLY A 43 1.47 2.46 5.77
C GLY A 43 0.59 1.22 5.83
N SER A 44 -0.67 1.31 5.43
CA SER A 44 -1.57 0.15 5.32
C SER A 44 -1.14 -0.80 4.20
N ILE A 45 -0.83 -0.25 3.03
CA ILE A 45 -0.36 -1.02 1.87
C ILE A 45 0.95 -1.73 2.19
N PHE A 46 1.91 -1.02 2.79
CA PHE A 46 3.18 -1.60 3.20
C PHE A 46 2.99 -2.78 4.15
N ARG A 47 2.14 -2.63 5.18
CA ARG A 47 1.82 -3.73 6.12
C ARG A 47 1.18 -4.91 5.42
N HIS A 48 0.30 -4.67 4.46
CA HIS A 48 -0.38 -5.72 3.71
C HIS A 48 0.64 -6.52 2.86
N TYR A 49 1.47 -5.85 2.07
CA TYR A 49 2.52 -6.55 1.31
C TYR A 49 3.54 -7.25 2.20
N PHE A 50 3.91 -6.64 3.33
CA PHE A 50 4.78 -7.28 4.30
C PHE A 50 4.15 -8.55 4.90
N ALA A 51 2.85 -8.54 5.18
CA ALA A 51 2.15 -9.71 5.70
C ALA A 51 1.98 -10.83 4.66
N LEU A 52 1.84 -10.49 3.38
CA LEU A 52 1.68 -11.47 2.30
C LEU A 52 3.00 -12.05 1.79
N TYR A 53 4.07 -11.23 1.74
CA TYR A 53 5.28 -11.54 0.98
C TYR A 53 6.59 -11.22 1.71
N ASP A 54 6.53 -10.96 3.02
CA ASP A 54 7.66 -10.49 3.83
C ASP A 54 8.29 -9.17 3.32
N LEU A 55 9.46 -8.81 3.85
CA LEU A 55 10.16 -7.56 3.46
C LEU A 55 10.64 -7.57 2.01
N GLU A 56 11.03 -8.71 1.48
CA GLU A 56 11.55 -8.83 0.11
C GLU A 56 10.42 -8.62 -0.91
N GLY A 57 9.25 -9.24 -0.71
CA GLY A 57 8.11 -8.99 -1.57
C GLY A 57 7.52 -7.58 -1.40
N ALA A 58 7.55 -7.02 -0.18
CA ALA A 58 7.21 -5.60 -0.01
C ALA A 58 8.17 -4.68 -0.80
N TYR A 59 9.45 -5.00 -0.83
CA TYR A 59 10.44 -4.29 -1.66
C TYR A 59 10.13 -4.42 -3.15
N GLU A 60 9.88 -5.63 -3.66
CA GLU A 60 9.55 -5.84 -5.08
C GLU A 60 8.29 -5.07 -5.53
N ASN A 61 7.31 -4.96 -4.63
CA ASN A 61 6.04 -4.30 -4.94
C ASN A 61 6.09 -2.77 -4.80
N LEU A 62 7.02 -2.21 -4.04
CA LEU A 62 7.06 -0.77 -3.72
C LEU A 62 8.26 -0.04 -4.31
N ASN A 63 9.38 -0.73 -4.54
CA ASN A 63 10.61 -0.10 -4.96
C ASN A 63 10.51 0.44 -6.40
N ASN A 64 11.14 1.60 -6.62
CA ASN A 64 11.13 2.33 -7.89
C ASN A 64 9.74 2.74 -8.39
N LYS A 65 8.78 2.91 -7.47
CA LYS A 65 7.43 3.38 -7.78
C LYS A 65 7.11 4.67 -7.04
N SER A 66 6.27 5.49 -7.65
CA SER A 66 5.65 6.61 -6.96
C SER A 66 4.54 6.12 -6.02
N VAL A 67 4.23 6.91 -5.01
CA VAL A 67 3.11 6.63 -4.10
C VAL A 67 1.77 6.55 -4.87
N SER A 68 1.56 7.37 -5.89
CA SER A 68 0.38 7.29 -6.78
C SER A 68 0.30 5.94 -7.51
N GLN A 69 1.40 5.47 -8.09
CA GLN A 69 1.46 4.18 -8.78
C GLN A 69 1.15 3.05 -7.82
N ILE A 70 1.75 3.06 -6.63
CA ILE A 70 1.51 2.05 -5.60
C ILE A 70 0.02 2.01 -5.21
N PHE A 71 -0.62 3.18 -5.05
CA PHE A 71 -2.04 3.24 -4.70
C PHE A 71 -2.92 2.67 -5.80
N GLN A 72 -2.64 3.03 -7.05
CA GLN A 72 -3.39 2.55 -8.21
C GLN A 72 -3.21 1.03 -8.39
N GLU A 73 -1.99 0.53 -8.31
CA GLU A 73 -1.70 -0.90 -8.43
C GLU A 73 -2.35 -1.70 -7.31
N TYR A 74 -2.28 -1.21 -6.06
CA TYR A 74 -2.90 -1.88 -4.92
C TYR A 74 -4.43 -1.97 -5.06
N GLU A 75 -5.08 -0.91 -5.53
CA GLU A 75 -6.52 -0.91 -5.81
C GLU A 75 -6.92 -1.90 -6.92
N ASN A 76 -6.03 -2.15 -7.88
CA ASN A 76 -6.27 -3.09 -8.98
C ASN A 76 -5.88 -4.53 -8.63
N THR A 77 -5.02 -4.75 -7.64
CA THR A 77 -4.46 -6.06 -7.30
C THR A 77 -5.22 -6.76 -6.18
N ILE A 78 -5.84 -5.99 -5.26
CA ILE A 78 -6.64 -6.59 -4.21
C ILE A 78 -8.01 -6.99 -4.74
N PRO A 79 -8.44 -8.26 -4.58
CA PRO A 79 -9.76 -8.71 -4.96
C PRO A 79 -10.79 -8.03 -4.04
N GLY A 80 -11.34 -6.93 -4.53
CA GLY A 80 -12.47 -6.25 -3.90
C GLY A 80 -12.17 -5.59 -2.56
N LYS A 81 -13.04 -4.65 -2.20
CA LYS A 81 -13.09 -4.09 -0.85
C LYS A 81 -13.30 -5.25 0.13
N PRO A 82 -12.56 -5.33 1.25
CA PRO A 82 -12.81 -6.37 2.25
C PRO A 82 -14.26 -6.29 2.70
N LEU A 83 -14.92 -7.45 2.78
CA LEU A 83 -16.28 -7.62 3.29
C LEU A 83 -16.35 -7.15 4.75
N ALA A 84 -15.28 -7.39 5.51
CA ALA A 84 -15.17 -6.93 6.88
C ALA A 84 -13.70 -6.71 7.27
N SER A 85 -13.46 -5.75 8.16
CA SER A 85 -12.16 -5.50 8.79
C SER A 85 -12.37 -5.39 10.29
N GLY A 86 -11.44 -5.90 11.10
CA GLY A 86 -11.58 -5.87 12.55
C GLY A 86 -10.27 -6.12 13.30
N GLN A 87 -10.39 -6.21 14.63
CA GLN A 87 -9.27 -6.51 15.53
C GLN A 87 -9.70 -7.57 16.56
N VAL A 88 -8.89 -8.63 16.73
CA VAL A 88 -9.08 -9.68 17.75
C VAL A 88 -7.75 -9.84 18.49
N ASP A 89 -7.76 -9.70 19.81
CA ASP A 89 -6.58 -9.86 20.68
C ASP A 89 -5.34 -9.08 20.21
N GLY A 90 -5.55 -7.86 19.68
CA GLY A 90 -4.48 -7.01 19.16
C GLY A 90 -4.07 -7.29 17.71
N VAL A 91 -4.56 -8.37 17.11
CA VAL A 91 -4.31 -8.74 15.71
C VAL A 91 -5.39 -8.14 14.81
N SER A 92 -4.98 -7.43 13.76
CA SER A 92 -5.90 -6.89 12.74
C SER A 92 -6.17 -7.93 11.65
N TYR A 93 -7.43 -8.03 11.21
CA TYR A 93 -7.83 -8.90 10.11
C TYR A 93 -8.66 -8.14 9.07
N ASP A 94 -8.53 -8.57 7.81
CA ASP A 94 -9.37 -8.17 6.68
C ASP A 94 -9.94 -9.45 6.05
N LEU A 95 -11.26 -9.52 5.91
CA LEU A 95 -12.01 -10.62 5.28
C LEU A 95 -12.35 -10.22 3.84
N TYR A 96 -11.90 -11.01 2.88
CA TYR A 96 -12.20 -10.84 1.46
C TYR A 96 -13.27 -11.84 1.04
N GLU A 97 -14.08 -11.47 0.03
CA GLU A 97 -14.97 -12.42 -0.62
C GLU A 97 -14.11 -13.49 -1.29
N GLN A 98 -14.42 -14.77 -1.03
CA GLN A 98 -13.76 -15.85 -1.74
C GLN A 98 -14.19 -15.71 -3.21
N GLY A 99 -13.25 -15.31 -4.07
CA GLY A 99 -13.51 -15.27 -5.51
C GLY A 99 -13.93 -16.67 -5.94
N ASP A 100 -15.03 -16.78 -6.67
CA ASP A 100 -15.39 -18.01 -7.36
C ASP A 100 -14.16 -18.42 -8.18
N ASP A 101 -13.51 -19.51 -7.77
CA ASP A 101 -12.48 -20.15 -8.57
C ASP A 101 -13.10 -20.37 -9.94
N VAL A 102 -12.55 -19.72 -10.97
CA VAL A 102 -12.90 -20.02 -12.34
C VAL A 102 -12.43 -21.45 -12.57
N GLU A 103 -13.33 -22.42 -12.37
CA GLU A 103 -13.20 -23.80 -12.82
C GLU A 103 -12.94 -23.76 -14.34
N ASN A 104 -11.67 -23.68 -14.72
CA ASN A 104 -11.19 -24.26 -15.95
C ASN A 104 -10.74 -25.68 -15.59
N HIS A 105 -11.63 -26.67 -15.63
CA HIS A 105 -11.75 -27.56 -16.79
C HIS A 105 -12.78 -28.68 -16.60
#